data_AF-A0A821XHG5-F1
#
_entry.id   AF-A0A821XHG5-F1
#
_cell.length_a   1.000
_cell.length_b   1.000
_cell.length_c   1.000
_cell.angle_alpha   90.00
_cell.angle_beta   90.00
_cell.angle_gamma   90.00
#
_symmetry.space_group_name_H-M   'P 1'
#
loop_
_entity.id
_entity.type
_entity.pdbx_description
1 polymer ?
#
loop_
_entity_poly.entity_id
_entity_poly.type
_entity_poly.pdbx_seq_one_letter_code
_entity_poly.pdbx_strand_id
1 'polypeptide(L)'
;MNLAKHFAERHAEPLLDMTKILDKEAIELWQLYSTADKDDIKLISNRSDLRFSEQDITNTIRSLKSKNSSGFDQVSSKMIKEIPEHFQVILPHAYNQLFSAAYWGNEWKLASTIYLNKSDNPAPATNQLHPISMLPVFSKVYEKLFLLRFNR
;
A
#
# COMPACT_ATOMS: atom_id res chain seq x y z
N MET A 1 -33.87 -25.54 2.95
CA MET A 1 -32.92 -24.59 3.59
C MET A 1 -31.72 -24.45 2.65
N ASN A 2 -31.48 -23.26 2.08
CA ASN A 2 -30.41 -23.08 1.08
C ASN A 2 -29.04 -23.13 1.78
N LEU A 3 -28.24 -24.15 1.46
CA LEU A 3 -26.94 -24.40 2.08
C LEU A 3 -26.01 -23.16 1.96
N ALA A 4 -26.11 -22.40 0.87
CA ALA A 4 -25.35 -21.17 0.68
C ALA A 4 -25.76 -20.05 1.65
N LYS A 5 -27.05 -19.95 2.02
CA LYS A 5 -27.51 -19.01 3.06
C LYS A 5 -27.02 -19.42 4.45
N HIS A 6 -27.06 -20.71 4.76
CA HIS A 6 -26.60 -21.24 6.05
C HIS A 6 -25.09 -21.01 6.26
N PHE A 7 -24.27 -21.18 5.21
CA PHE A 7 -22.84 -20.86 5.27
C PHE A 7 -22.58 -19.34 5.34
N ALA A 8 -23.34 -18.54 4.59
CA ALA A 8 -23.24 -17.08 4.65
C ALA A 8 -23.59 -16.53 6.05
N GLU A 9 -24.59 -17.10 6.73
CA GLU A 9 -24.98 -16.69 8.08
C GLU A 9 -23.97 -17.13 9.16
N ARG A 10 -23.33 -18.30 8.98
CA ARG A 10 -22.38 -18.84 9.96
C ARG A 10 -20.97 -18.25 9.88
N HIS A 11 -20.61 -17.74 8.70
CA HIS A 11 -19.30 -17.13 8.41
C HIS A 11 -19.39 -15.63 8.11
N ALA A 12 -20.57 -15.02 8.20
CA ALA A 12 -20.67 -13.56 8.26
C ALA A 12 -19.91 -13.08 9.49
N GLU A 13 -19.06 -12.06 9.31
CA GLU A 13 -18.51 -11.33 10.44
C GLU A 13 -19.70 -10.90 11.33
N PRO A 14 -19.64 -11.13 12.66
CA PRO A 14 -20.68 -10.63 13.53
C PRO A 14 -20.85 -9.14 13.27
N LEU A 15 -22.09 -8.68 13.12
CA LEU A 15 -22.41 -7.25 13.04
C LEU A 15 -22.07 -6.62 14.40
N LEU A 16 -20.79 -6.33 14.59
CA LEU A 16 -20.24 -5.62 15.73
C LEU A 16 -20.67 -4.18 15.60
N ASP A 17 -21.79 -3.85 16.24
CA ASP A 17 -22.16 -2.47 16.49
C ASP A 17 -21.18 -1.89 17.51
N MET A 18 -20.04 -1.41 17.02
CA MET A 18 -18.97 -0.79 17.81
C MET A 18 -19.50 0.36 18.69
N THR A 19 -20.64 0.96 18.33
CA THR A 19 -21.27 2.04 19.11
C THR A 19 -22.02 1.54 20.35
N LYS A 20 -22.31 0.23 20.45
CA LYS A 20 -22.95 -0.39 21.61
C LYS A 20 -21.98 -1.14 22.53
N ILE A 21 -20.77 -1.44 22.06
CA ILE A 21 -19.78 -2.25 22.78
C ILE A 21 -18.76 -1.39 23.52
N LEU A 22 -18.46 -0.20 22.99
CA LEU A 22 -17.52 0.73 23.60
C LEU A 22 -18.30 1.80 24.35
N ASP A 23 -18.09 1.90 25.66
CA ASP A 23 -18.57 3.04 26.42
C ASP A 23 -17.84 4.32 26.00
N LYS A 24 -18.39 5.48 26.40
CA LYS A 24 -17.86 6.79 26.05
C LYS A 24 -16.38 6.93 26.42
N GLU A 25 -15.97 6.31 27.53
CA GLU A 25 -14.58 6.29 28.00
C GLU A 25 -13.67 5.51 27.04
N ALA A 26 -14.08 4.35 26.55
CA ALA A 26 -13.30 3.58 25.59
C ALA A 26 -13.14 4.31 24.24
N ILE A 27 -14.16 5.05 23.79
CA ILE A 27 -14.06 5.89 22.58
C ILE A 27 -13.08 7.04 22.80
N GLU A 28 -13.15 7.73 23.94
CA GLU A 28 -12.24 8.82 24.30
C GLU A 28 -10.80 8.34 24.43
N LEU A 29 -10.57 7.19 25.05
CA LEU A 29 -9.26 6.54 25.11
C LEU A 29 -8.75 6.19 23.72
N TRP A 30 -9.56 5.57 22.86
CA TRP A 30 -9.15 5.22 21.50
C TRP A 30 -8.80 6.46 20.67
N GLN A 31 -9.55 7.54 20.82
CA GLN A 31 -9.24 8.83 20.21
C GLN A 31 -7.93 9.39 20.74
N LEU A 32 -7.71 9.40 22.06
CA LEU A 32 -6.49 9.88 22.71
C LEU A 32 -5.25 9.11 22.23
N TYR A 33 -5.29 7.78 22.25
CA TYR A 33 -4.23 6.92 21.74
C TYR A 33 -3.97 7.18 20.25
N SER A 34 -5.04 7.27 19.43
CA SER A 34 -4.90 7.57 18.00
C SER A 34 -4.30 8.95 17.72
N THR A 35 -4.55 9.95 18.58
CA THR A 35 -3.93 11.28 18.46
C THR A 35 -2.48 11.29 18.94
N ALA A 36 -2.18 10.63 20.06
CA ALA A 36 -0.82 10.53 20.58
C ALA A 36 0.11 9.86 19.56
N ASP A 37 -0.33 8.75 18.96
CA ASP A 37 0.41 8.07 17.89
C ASP A 37 0.66 8.98 16.68
N LYS A 38 -0.32 9.79 16.28
CA LYS A 38 -0.17 10.74 15.17
C LYS A 38 0.83 11.84 15.48
N ASP A 39 0.84 12.34 16.70
CA ASP A 39 1.77 13.41 17.09
C ASP A 39 3.20 12.87 17.26
N ASP A 40 3.35 11.65 17.77
CA ASP A 40 4.63 10.94 17.77
C ASP A 40 5.13 10.69 16.35
N ILE A 41 4.26 10.25 15.43
CA ILE A 41 4.63 10.05 14.02
C ILE A 41 5.01 11.37 13.35
N LYS A 42 4.29 12.47 13.61
CA LYS A 42 4.68 13.80 13.12
C LYS A 42 6.05 14.20 13.65
N LEU A 43 6.29 14.02 14.94
CA LEU A 43 7.59 14.34 15.57
C LEU A 43 8.72 13.51 14.94
N ILE A 44 8.51 12.21 14.76
CA ILE A 44 9.45 11.29 14.14
C ILE A 44 9.67 11.65 12.67
N SER A 45 8.62 12.01 11.93
CA SER A 45 8.71 12.38 10.50
C SER A 45 9.50 13.67 10.24
N ASN A 46 9.59 14.55 11.24
CA ASN A 46 10.40 15.76 11.17
C ASN A 46 11.90 15.49 11.35
N ARG A 47 12.27 14.29 11.83
CA ARG A 47 13.67 13.92 11.93
C ARG A 47 14.30 13.85 10.54
N SER A 48 15.43 14.53 10.38
CA SER A 48 16.13 14.64 9.10
C SER A 48 16.53 13.28 8.52
N ASP A 49 16.83 12.30 9.37
CA ASP A 49 17.21 10.94 8.95
C ASP A 49 16.05 10.13 8.38
N LEU A 50 14.79 10.54 8.61
CA LEU A 50 13.59 9.85 8.13
C LEU A 50 12.92 10.54 6.94
N ARG A 51 13.27 11.79 6.63
CA ARG A 51 12.76 12.48 5.43
C ARG A 51 13.35 11.86 4.16
N PHE A 52 12.54 11.77 3.11
CA PHE A 52 12.98 11.36 1.78
C PHE A 52 13.50 12.56 1.01
N SER A 53 14.74 12.49 0.53
CA SER A 53 15.35 13.48 -0.37
C SER A 53 15.03 13.16 -1.84
N GLU A 54 15.23 14.14 -2.73
CA GLU A 54 15.17 13.90 -4.18
C GLU A 54 16.09 12.76 -4.62
N GLN A 55 17.28 12.67 -4.03
CA GLN A 55 18.23 11.61 -4.35
C GLN A 55 17.71 10.23 -3.92
N ASP A 56 17.05 10.12 -2.76
CA ASP A 56 16.40 8.87 -2.33
C ASP A 56 15.34 8.43 -3.34
N ILE A 57 14.50 9.36 -3.82
CA ILE A 57 13.46 9.08 -4.81
C ILE A 57 14.09 8.61 -6.13
N THR A 58 15.03 9.39 -6.67
CA THR A 58 15.70 9.11 -7.94
C THR A 58 16.42 7.76 -7.91
N ASN A 59 17.16 7.47 -6.83
CA ASN A 59 17.84 6.19 -6.66
C ASN A 59 16.83 5.04 -6.55
N THR A 60 15.73 5.25 -5.83
CA THR A 60 14.66 4.25 -5.68
C THR A 60 14.02 3.94 -7.03
N ILE A 61 13.65 4.94 -7.82
CA ILE A 61 13.09 4.79 -9.17
C ILE A 61 14.08 4.06 -10.07
N ARG A 62 15.35 4.48 -10.09
CA ARG A 62 16.41 3.83 -10.88
C ARG A 62 16.59 2.36 -10.49
N SER A 63 16.45 2.02 -9.20
CA SER A 63 16.55 0.64 -8.69
C SER A 63 15.41 -0.28 -9.14
N LEU A 64 14.27 0.26 -9.60
CA LEU A 64 13.15 -0.56 -10.05
C LEU A 64 13.54 -1.38 -11.28
N LYS A 65 13.07 -2.63 -11.39
CA LYS A 65 13.20 -3.36 -12.66
C LYS A 65 12.36 -2.65 -13.72
N SER A 66 12.93 -2.37 -14.89
CA SER A 66 12.19 -1.79 -16.02
C SER A 66 11.23 -2.85 -16.57
N LYS A 67 9.93 -2.67 -16.33
CA LYS A 67 8.88 -3.59 -16.74
C LYS A 67 7.74 -2.80 -17.37
N ASN A 68 7.11 -3.38 -18.38
CA ASN A 68 5.91 -2.81 -19.01
C ASN A 68 4.62 -3.14 -18.24
N SER A 69 4.67 -4.11 -17.32
CA SER A 69 3.53 -4.45 -16.46
C SER A 69 3.18 -3.29 -15.53
N SER A 70 1.89 -2.99 -15.40
CA SER A 70 1.35 -1.90 -14.58
C SER A 70 0.29 -2.41 -13.60
N GLY A 71 -0.05 -1.59 -12.60
CA GLY A 71 -1.15 -1.87 -11.69
C GLY A 71 -2.50 -1.51 -12.32
N PHE A 72 -3.52 -1.32 -11.49
CA PHE A 72 -4.84 -0.87 -11.95
C PHE A 72 -4.79 0.53 -12.60
N ASP A 73 -3.81 1.35 -12.21
CA ASP A 73 -3.55 2.72 -12.69
C ASP A 73 -2.93 2.78 -14.09
N GLN A 74 -2.57 1.63 -14.66
CA GLN A 74 -1.89 1.50 -15.94
C GLN A 74 -0.52 2.20 -16.03
N VAL A 75 0.06 2.64 -14.90
CA VAL A 75 1.39 3.26 -14.86
C VAL A 75 2.45 2.18 -14.59
N SER A 76 3.38 2.03 -15.54
CA SER A 76 4.46 1.03 -15.43
C SER A 76 5.74 1.60 -14.82
N SER A 77 6.62 0.72 -14.33
CA SER A 77 7.94 1.15 -13.84
C SER A 77 8.83 1.68 -14.97
N LYS A 78 8.62 1.22 -16.21
CA LYS A 78 9.28 1.81 -17.38
C LYS A 78 8.84 3.26 -17.57
N MET A 79 7.54 3.54 -17.53
CA MET A 79 7.03 4.91 -17.72
C MET A 79 7.64 5.88 -16.70
N ILE A 80 7.65 5.53 -15.41
CA ILE A 80 8.23 6.42 -14.39
C ILE A 80 9.72 6.68 -14.59
N LYS A 81 10.47 5.70 -15.11
CA LYS A 81 11.90 5.87 -15.41
C LYS A 81 12.16 6.83 -16.57
N GLU A 82 11.24 6.93 -17.52
CA GLU A 82 11.33 7.84 -18.66
C GLU A 82 10.81 9.25 -18.34
N ILE A 83 10.17 9.45 -17.17
CA ILE A 83 9.73 10.78 -16.73
C ILE A 83 10.98 11.64 -16.44
N PRO A 84 11.06 12.86 -17.01
CA PRO A 84 12.16 13.78 -16.74
C PRO A 84 12.35 14.06 -15.25
N GLU A 85 13.61 14.17 -14.80
CA GLU A 85 13.94 14.33 -13.37
C GLU A 85 13.27 15.55 -12.72
N HIS A 86 13.04 16.63 -13.46
CA HIS A 86 12.36 17.81 -12.94
C HIS A 86 10.89 17.56 -12.55
N PHE A 87 10.24 16.54 -13.10
CA PHE A 87 8.90 16.13 -12.64
C PHE A 87 8.96 15.24 -11.40
N GLN A 88 10.11 14.60 -11.13
CA GLN A 88 10.27 13.75 -9.95
C GLN A 88 10.41 14.58 -8.66
N VAL A 89 10.74 15.87 -8.77
CA VAL A 89 10.89 16.82 -7.64
C VAL A 89 9.63 16.95 -6.78
N ILE A 90 8.45 16.67 -7.32
CA ILE A 90 7.18 16.72 -6.58
C ILE A 90 7.00 15.50 -5.65
N LEU A 91 7.61 14.37 -6.00
CA LEU A 91 7.44 13.11 -5.30
C LEU A 91 8.00 13.13 -3.87
N PRO A 92 9.20 13.67 -3.57
CA PRO A 92 9.67 13.81 -2.20
C PRO A 92 8.68 14.58 -1.33
N HIS A 93 8.10 15.66 -1.85
CA HIS A 93 7.12 16.45 -1.09
C HIS A 93 5.87 15.64 -0.78
N ALA A 94 5.30 14.96 -1.78
CA ALA A 94 4.12 14.11 -1.61
C ALA A 94 4.38 12.95 -0.64
N TYR A 95 5.47 12.18 -0.82
CA TYR A 95 5.79 11.05 0.05
C TYR A 95 6.11 11.47 1.48
N ASN A 96 6.81 12.59 1.69
CA ASN A 96 7.07 13.08 3.05
C ASN A 96 5.78 13.51 3.76
N GLN A 97 4.82 14.10 3.03
CA GLN A 97 3.51 14.42 3.61
C GLN A 97 2.72 13.15 3.98
N LEU A 98 2.69 12.15 3.07
CA LEU A 98 2.08 10.85 3.34
C LEU A 98 2.71 10.18 4.58
N PHE A 99 4.03 10.26 4.69
CA PHE A 99 4.78 9.68 5.79
C PHE A 99 4.50 10.37 7.12
N SER A 100 4.51 11.71 7.15
CA SER A 100 4.14 12.51 8.32
C SER A 100 2.70 12.28 8.77
N ALA A 101 1.80 12.01 7.82
CA ALA A 101 0.41 11.68 8.10
C ALA A 101 0.17 10.21 8.49
N ALA A 102 1.22 9.37 8.54
CA ALA A 102 1.09 7.92 8.71
C ALA A 102 0.14 7.28 7.68
N TYR A 103 0.04 7.87 6.49
CA TYR A 103 -1.01 7.53 5.53
C TYR A 103 -0.45 6.78 4.33
N TRP A 104 -1.23 5.78 3.90
CA TRP A 104 -1.00 5.05 2.67
C TRP A 104 -2.26 5.15 1.83
N GLY A 105 -2.15 5.71 0.62
CA GLY A 105 -3.29 5.93 -0.26
C GLY A 105 -4.12 4.65 -0.44
N ASN A 106 -5.43 4.75 -0.27
CA ASN A 106 -6.32 3.58 -0.40
C ASN A 106 -6.17 2.89 -1.76
N GLU A 107 -6.10 3.67 -2.82
CA GLU A 107 -5.87 3.18 -4.18
C GLU A 107 -4.50 2.50 -4.33
N TRP A 108 -3.47 2.99 -3.63
CA TRP A 108 -2.13 2.41 -3.68
C TRP A 108 -2.05 1.02 -3.04
N LYS A 109 -3.06 0.64 -2.25
CA LYS A 109 -3.20 -0.72 -1.68
C LYS A 109 -3.89 -1.69 -2.66
N LEU A 110 -4.50 -1.18 -3.74
CA LEU A 110 -5.21 -2.01 -4.72
C LEU A 110 -4.20 -2.67 -5.67
N ALA A 111 -4.17 -4.00 -5.69
CA ALA A 111 -3.33 -4.75 -6.62
C ALA A 111 -4.15 -5.28 -7.80
N SER A 112 -3.61 -5.15 -9.01
CA SER A 112 -4.13 -5.87 -10.18
C SER A 112 -3.60 -7.30 -10.17
N THR A 113 -4.48 -8.31 -10.17
CA THR A 113 -4.08 -9.72 -10.16
C THR A 113 -4.13 -10.30 -11.58
N ILE A 114 -2.99 -10.81 -12.04
CA ILE A 114 -2.91 -11.63 -13.25
C ILE A 114 -2.64 -13.09 -12.88
N TYR A 115 -3.14 -14.03 -13.67
CA TYR A 115 -2.89 -15.45 -13.47
C TYR A 115 -1.89 -15.96 -14.50
N LEU A 116 -0.76 -16.49 -14.02
CA LEU A 116 0.22 -17.17 -14.87
C LEU A 116 0.01 -18.68 -14.83
N ASN A 117 0.09 -19.31 -15.99
CA ASN A 117 0.02 -20.76 -16.08
C ASN A 117 1.34 -21.40 -15.64
N LYS A 118 1.27 -22.43 -14.79
CA LYS A 118 2.43 -23.22 -14.35
C LYS A 118 2.89 -24.24 -15.40
N SER A 119 2.02 -24.59 -16.35
CA SER A 119 2.23 -25.65 -17.34
C SER A 119 2.00 -25.14 -18.75
N ASP A 120 2.53 -25.84 -19.76
CA ASP A 120 2.22 -25.54 -21.17
C ASP A 120 0.81 -25.98 -21.61
N ASN A 121 -0.03 -26.39 -20.65
CA ASN A 121 -1.42 -26.78 -20.94
C ASN A 121 -2.22 -25.54 -21.39
N PRO A 122 -2.82 -25.53 -22.58
CA PRO A 122 -3.60 -24.39 -23.07
C PRO A 122 -4.87 -24.10 -22.24
N ALA A 123 -5.36 -25.07 -21.45
CA ALA A 123 -6.51 -24.91 -20.57
C ALA A 123 -6.15 -25.37 -19.14
N PRO A 124 -5.40 -24.55 -18.37
CA PRO A 124 -4.99 -24.92 -17.03
C PRO A 124 -6.19 -24.96 -16.07
N ALA A 125 -6.21 -25.95 -15.19
CA ALA A 125 -7.11 -25.95 -14.05
C ALA A 125 -6.72 -24.84 -13.05
N THR A 126 -7.66 -24.40 -12.21
CA THR A 126 -7.43 -23.29 -11.25
C THR A 126 -6.22 -23.52 -10.33
N ASN A 127 -5.96 -24.77 -9.93
CA ASN A 127 -4.81 -25.14 -9.10
C ASN A 127 -3.44 -25.11 -9.85
N GLN A 128 -3.46 -24.91 -11.17
CA GLN A 128 -2.28 -24.78 -12.02
C GLN A 128 -1.96 -23.31 -12.36
N LEU A 129 -2.75 -22.36 -11.84
CA LEU A 129 -2.52 -20.93 -12.02
C LEU A 129 -1.80 -20.33 -10.80
N HIS A 130 -0.83 -19.46 -11.06
CA HIS A 130 -0.15 -18.65 -10.06
C HIS A 130 -0.66 -17.21 -10.14
N PRO A 131 -1.40 -16.72 -9.13
CA PRO A 131 -1.77 -15.32 -9.09
C PRO A 131 -0.55 -14.45 -8.81
N ILE A 132 -0.38 -13.38 -9.57
CA ILE A 132 0.60 -12.32 -9.33
C ILE A 132 -0.16 -11.03 -9.09
N SER A 133 0.06 -10.45 -7.93
CA SER A 133 -0.49 -9.15 -7.54
C SER A 133 0.46 -8.02 -7.92
N MET A 134 0.00 -7.11 -8.77
CA MET A 134 0.75 -5.95 -9.24
C MET A 134 0.23 -4.68 -8.59
N LEU A 135 1.01 -4.13 -7.66
CA LEU A 135 0.73 -2.82 -7.07
C LEU A 135 1.07 -1.67 -8.03
N PRO A 136 0.38 -0.51 -7.89
CA PRO A 136 0.76 0.76 -8.47
C PRO A 136 2.23 1.05 -8.25
N VAL A 137 2.89 1.61 -9.26
CA VAL A 137 4.33 1.86 -9.19
C VAL A 137 4.69 2.89 -8.11
N PHE A 138 3.84 3.89 -7.88
CA PHE A 138 4.04 4.86 -6.80
C PHE A 138 3.98 4.20 -5.41
N SER A 139 3.09 3.22 -5.21
CA SER A 139 3.06 2.40 -3.98
C SER A 139 4.37 1.63 -3.79
N LYS A 140 4.90 1.03 -4.85
CA LYS A 140 6.17 0.28 -4.80
C LYS A 140 7.37 1.17 -4.48
N VAL A 141 7.38 2.40 -5.01
CA VAL A 141 8.42 3.40 -4.68
C VAL A 141 8.32 3.76 -3.20
N TYR A 142 7.12 4.04 -2.70
CA TYR A 142 6.91 4.39 -1.30
C TYR A 142 7.34 3.28 -0.33
N GLU A 143 7.01 2.02 -0.64
CA GLU A 143 7.42 0.85 0.13
C GLU A 143 8.95 0.71 0.22
N LYS A 144 9.65 0.88 -0.91
CA LYS A 144 11.11 0.84 -0.93
C LYS A 144 11.74 1.97 -0.10
N LEU A 145 11.18 3.18 -0.15
CA LEU A 145 11.63 4.30 0.66
C LEU A 145 11.44 4.04 2.16
N PHE A 146 10.31 3.45 2.52
CA PHE A 146 10.06 3.03 3.90
C PHE A 146 11.11 1.99 4.35
N LEU A 147 11.36 0.95 3.54
CA LEU A 147 12.38 -0.05 3.84
C LEU A 147 13.78 0.57 3.96
N LEU A 148 14.13 1.57 3.16
CA LEU A 148 15.42 2.29 3.28
C LEU A 148 15.60 2.99 4.63
N ARG A 149 14.51 3.35 5.31
CA ARG A 149 14.56 4.02 6.62
C ARG A 149 14.46 3.06 7.80
N PHE A 150 13.68 1.99 7.66
CA PHE A 150 13.33 1.12 8.78
C PHE A 150 14.02 -0.26 8.77
N ASN A 151 14.63 -0.66 7.67
CA ASN A 151 15.29 -1.96 7.57
C ASN A 151 16.77 -1.87 7.99
N ARG A 152 17.00 -1.56 9.28
CA ARG A 152 18.32 -1.60 9.94
C ARG A 152 18.52 -2.90 10.70
#